data_AF-A0A3B8NJ87-F1
#
_entry.id   AF-A0A3B8NJ87-F1
#
_cell.length_a   1.000
_cell.length_b   1.000
_cell.length_c   1.000
_cell.angle_alpha   90.00
_cell.angle_beta   90.00
_cell.angle_gamma   90.00
#
_symmetry.space_group_name_H-M   'P 1'
#
loop_
_entity.id
_entity.type
_entity.pdbx_description
1 polymer ?
#
loop_
_entity_poly.entity_id
_entity_poly.type
_entity_poly.pdbx_seq_one_letter_code
_entity_poly.pdbx_strand_id
1 'polypeptide(L)'
;MFPTLCEVTGKAIPKNIDGISFLPVLLGKKNQRQHKYLYWEFHERSGARAIRLENWKILQRNLKKNTNPPIEIYDLDTDLGETKNLREEQPDLVKNALRIFKEAHEPSPIWKMRWEK
;
A
#
# COMPACT_ATOMS: atom_id res chain seq x y z
N MET A 1 6.67 -12.59 1.57
CA MET A 1 7.54 -13.76 1.29
C MET A 1 7.98 -14.48 2.55
N PHE A 2 8.57 -13.78 3.52
CA PHE A 2 9.04 -14.38 4.79
C PHE A 2 8.09 -15.36 5.51
N PRO A 3 6.80 -15.04 5.79
CA PRO A 3 5.89 -15.97 6.47
C PRO A 3 5.67 -17.27 5.69
N THR A 4 5.63 -17.21 4.36
CA THR A 4 5.52 -18.39 3.50
C THR A 4 6.72 -19.32 3.69
N LEU A 5 7.95 -18.76 3.75
CA LEU A 5 9.16 -19.56 3.95
C LEU A 5 9.22 -20.17 5.37
N CYS A 6 8.75 -19.45 6.38
CA CYS A 6 8.61 -19.99 7.73
C CYS A 6 7.70 -21.23 7.74
N GLU A 7 6.53 -21.15 7.11
CA GLU A 7 5.60 -22.30 7.03
C GLU A 7 6.20 -23.47 6.25
N VAL A 8 6.82 -23.21 5.09
CA VAL A 8 7.47 -24.25 4.27
C VAL A 8 8.58 -24.97 5.03
N THR A 9 9.34 -24.25 5.85
CA THR A 9 10.46 -24.81 6.62
C THR A 9 10.07 -25.31 8.01
N GLY A 10 8.78 -25.25 8.38
CA GLY A 10 8.30 -25.63 9.71
C GLY A 10 8.79 -24.73 10.84
N LYS A 11 9.26 -23.51 10.54
CA LYS A 11 9.71 -22.53 11.52
C LYS A 11 8.53 -21.67 12.00
N ALA A 12 8.61 -21.23 13.26
CA ALA A 12 7.64 -20.28 13.81
C ALA A 12 7.68 -18.96 13.05
N ILE A 13 6.51 -18.43 12.71
CA ILE A 13 6.36 -17.10 12.13
C ILE A 13 6.57 -16.06 13.25
N PRO A 14 7.50 -15.11 13.10
CA PRO A 14 7.67 -14.05 14.09
C PRO A 14 6.42 -13.19 14.25
N LYS A 15 6.26 -12.63 15.45
CA LYS A 15 5.24 -11.60 15.71
C LYS A 15 5.67 -10.28 15.07
N ASN A 16 4.71 -9.35 14.89
CA ASN A 16 4.94 -8.00 14.39
C ASN A 16 5.52 -7.95 12.96
N ILE A 17 4.96 -8.78 12.07
CA ILE A 17 5.21 -8.69 10.62
C ILE A 17 3.89 -8.44 9.90
N ASP A 18 3.95 -7.72 8.78
CA ASP A 18 2.75 -7.43 7.98
C ASP A 18 2.41 -8.55 6.99
N GLY A 19 3.39 -9.39 6.66
CA GLY A 19 3.25 -10.41 5.62
C GLY A 19 2.24 -11.49 5.98
N ILE A 20 1.45 -11.91 4.99
CA ILE A 20 0.59 -13.09 5.06
C ILE A 20 1.23 -14.22 4.25
N SER A 21 1.26 -15.45 4.80
CA SER A 21 1.68 -16.61 4.02
C SER A 21 0.72 -16.86 2.87
N PHE A 22 1.27 -17.08 1.68
CA PHE A 22 0.51 -17.49 0.49
C PHE A 22 0.70 -18.98 0.15
N LEU A 23 1.27 -19.77 1.09
CA LEU A 23 1.42 -21.21 0.94
C LEU A 23 0.10 -21.95 0.65
N PRO A 24 -1.06 -21.57 1.26
CA PRO A 24 -2.33 -22.20 0.90
C PRO A 24 -2.64 -22.16 -0.60
N VAL A 25 -2.39 -21.03 -1.29
CA VAL A 25 -2.58 -20.92 -2.75
C VAL A 25 -1.64 -21.86 -3.49
N LEU A 26 -0.36 -21.93 -3.10
CA LEU A 26 0.62 -22.81 -3.75
C LEU A 26 0.23 -24.29 -3.62
N LEU A 27 -0.47 -24.65 -2.55
CA LEU A 27 -0.98 -26.01 -2.31
C LEU A 27 -2.39 -26.24 -2.89
N GLY A 28 -2.93 -25.30 -3.66
CA GLY A 28 -4.28 -25.41 -4.25
C GLY A 28 -5.43 -25.30 -3.25
N LYS A 29 -5.18 -24.80 -2.03
CA LYS A 29 -6.22 -24.61 -1.01
C LYS A 29 -6.98 -23.30 -1.25
N LYS A 30 -8.28 -23.30 -0.94
CA LYS A 30 -9.19 -22.15 -1.16
C LYS A 30 -9.25 -21.15 0.00
N ASN A 31 -8.57 -21.42 1.12
CA ASN A 31 -8.64 -20.61 2.35
C ASN A 31 -7.53 -19.55 2.45
N GLN A 32 -7.10 -18.98 1.32
CA GLN A 32 -6.06 -17.95 1.31
C GLN A 32 -6.57 -16.65 1.95
N ARG A 33 -5.90 -16.21 3.01
CA ARG A 33 -6.14 -14.89 3.58
C ARG A 33 -5.61 -13.82 2.63
N GLN A 34 -6.40 -12.78 2.41
CA GLN A 34 -6.03 -11.64 1.56
C GLN A 34 -5.62 -10.44 2.41
N HIS A 35 -4.74 -9.61 1.87
CA HIS A 35 -4.50 -8.29 2.44
C HIS A 35 -5.73 -7.41 2.17
N LYS A 36 -6.14 -6.61 3.15
CA LYS A 36 -7.22 -5.62 2.97
C LYS A 36 -6.82 -4.54 1.95
N TYR A 37 -5.55 -4.18 1.94
CA TYR A 37 -4.91 -3.27 0.99
C TYR A 37 -3.42 -3.58 0.94
N LEU A 38 -2.74 -3.13 -0.12
CA LEU A 38 -1.28 -3.03 -0.13
C LEU A 38 -0.90 -1.57 0.02
N TYR A 39 0.18 -1.30 0.72
CA TYR A 39 0.72 0.04 0.92
C TYR A 39 2.21 0.03 0.64
N TRP A 40 2.70 1.09 0.00
CA TRP A 40 4.13 1.32 -0.15
C TRP A 40 4.44 2.82 -0.18
N GLU A 41 5.62 3.15 0.32
CA GLU A 41 6.15 4.50 0.38
C GLU A 41 7.62 4.50 -0.05
N PHE A 42 8.01 5.51 -0.82
CA PHE A 42 9.38 5.67 -1.28
C PHE A 42 9.86 7.07 -0.94
N HIS A 43 11.07 7.17 -0.41
CA HIS A 43 11.73 8.45 -0.14
C HIS A 43 12.51 8.99 -1.34
N GLU A 44 12.70 8.21 -2.40
CA GLU A 44 13.46 8.65 -3.58
C GLU A 44 12.77 9.80 -4.33
N ARG A 45 13.56 10.55 -5.10
CA ARG A 45 13.12 11.75 -5.83
C ARG A 45 12.37 12.72 -4.90
N SER A 46 11.16 13.10 -5.25
CA SER A 46 10.30 13.98 -4.46
C SER A 46 9.39 13.23 -3.49
N GLY A 47 9.62 11.93 -3.25
CA GLY A 47 8.81 11.10 -2.37
C GLY A 47 7.43 10.77 -2.92
N ALA A 48 6.96 9.55 -2.69
CA ALA A 48 5.63 9.12 -3.07
C ALA A 48 5.12 8.01 -2.15
N ARG A 49 3.80 7.96 -1.98
CA ARG A 49 3.11 6.84 -1.31
C ARG A 49 1.94 6.38 -2.14
N ALA A 50 1.60 5.11 -2.05
CA ALA A 50 0.47 4.54 -2.76
C ALA A 50 -0.22 3.41 -2.00
N ILE A 51 -1.49 3.24 -2.32
CA ILE A 51 -2.37 2.18 -1.83
C ILE A 51 -2.89 1.40 -3.04
N ARG A 52 -2.89 0.08 -2.93
CA ARG A 52 -3.69 -0.81 -3.78
C ARG A 52 -4.87 -1.33 -2.95
N LEU A 53 -6.08 -1.00 -3.38
CA LEU A 53 -7.32 -1.47 -2.76
C LEU A 53 -8.19 -2.10 -3.85
N GLU A 54 -8.24 -3.43 -3.89
CA GLU A 54 -8.89 -4.18 -4.97
C GLU A 54 -8.39 -3.70 -6.34
N ASN A 55 -9.28 -3.13 -7.17
CA ASN A 55 -8.98 -2.61 -8.50
C ASN A 55 -8.46 -1.16 -8.49
N TRP A 56 -8.55 -0.48 -7.35
CA TRP A 56 -8.15 0.91 -7.22
C TRP A 56 -6.67 1.03 -6.88
N LYS A 57 -5.99 1.94 -7.56
CA LYS A 57 -4.67 2.43 -7.19
C LYS A 57 -4.79 3.89 -6.82
N ILE A 58 -4.34 4.21 -5.61
CA ILE A 58 -4.44 5.56 -5.05
C ILE A 58 -3.03 6.01 -4.73
N LEU A 59 -2.65 7.21 -5.18
CA LEU A 59 -1.28 7.66 -5.07
C LEU A 59 -1.17 9.13 -4.69
N GLN A 60 -0.08 9.46 -4.02
CA GLN A 60 0.27 10.81 -3.63
C GLN A 60 1.75 11.02 -3.90
N ARG A 61 2.06 11.88 -4.87
CA ARG A 61 3.43 12.19 -5.32
C ARG A 61 3.92 13.47 -4.69
N ASN A 62 5.23 13.73 -4.79
CA ASN A 62 5.83 14.98 -4.34
C ASN A 62 5.67 15.26 -2.84
N LEU A 63 5.63 14.22 -2.00
CA LEU A 63 5.52 14.32 -0.53
C LEU A 63 6.66 15.12 0.10
N LYS A 64 7.83 15.09 -0.53
CA LYS A 64 8.98 15.90 -0.17
C LYS A 64 8.93 17.27 -0.82
N LYS A 65 7.96 17.71 -1.60
CA LYS A 65 7.91 19.12 -2.10
C LYS A 65 6.68 19.86 -1.59
N ASN A 66 5.59 19.13 -1.37
CA ASN A 66 4.33 19.62 -0.87
C ASN A 66 3.97 18.86 0.40
N THR A 67 3.51 19.57 1.44
CA THR A 67 3.03 18.97 2.69
C THR A 67 1.68 18.27 2.54
N ASN A 68 0.87 18.70 1.57
CA ASN A 68 -0.39 18.05 1.22
C ASN A 68 -0.57 17.96 -0.30
N PRO A 69 0.20 17.09 -0.99
CA PRO A 69 0.04 16.91 -2.41
C PRO A 69 -1.34 16.35 -2.77
N PRO A 70 -1.86 16.62 -3.97
CA PRO A 70 -3.13 16.03 -4.40
C PRO A 70 -3.05 14.51 -4.42
N ILE A 71 -4.18 13.87 -4.08
CA ILE A 71 -4.37 12.43 -4.24
C ILE A 71 -4.83 12.18 -5.67
N GLU A 72 -4.26 11.18 -6.32
CA GLU A 72 -4.66 10.69 -7.63
C GLU A 72 -5.27 9.30 -7.46
N ILE A 73 -6.35 8.99 -8.19
CA ILE A 73 -7.07 7.71 -8.11
C ILE A 73 -7.21 7.14 -9.51
N TYR A 74 -6.87 5.86 -9.66
CA TYR A 74 -6.93 5.13 -10.91
C TYR A 74 -7.63 3.79 -10.70
N ASP A 75 -8.46 3.41 -11.67
CA ASP A 75 -9.03 2.06 -11.76
C ASP A 75 -8.13 1.22 -12.67
N LEU A 76 -7.41 0.25 -12.10
CA LEU A 76 -6.52 -0.59 -12.90
C LEU A 76 -7.25 -1.73 -13.64
N ASP A 77 -8.54 -1.95 -13.41
CA ASP A 77 -9.30 -2.92 -14.21
C ASP A 77 -9.57 -2.36 -15.62
N THR A 78 -9.83 -1.05 -15.70
CA THR A 78 -10.15 -0.33 -16.94
C THR A 78 -8.99 0.49 -17.49
N ASP A 79 -8.06 0.93 -16.64
CA ASP A 79 -6.95 1.82 -16.97
C ASP A 79 -5.64 1.37 -16.30
N LEU A 80 -5.08 0.26 -16.79
CA LEU A 80 -3.77 -0.25 -16.36
C LEU A 80 -2.62 0.76 -16.53
N GLY A 81 -2.78 1.73 -17.43
CA GLY A 81 -1.79 2.75 -17.76
C GLY A 81 -1.81 3.97 -16.84
N GLU A 82 -2.76 4.07 -15.90
CA GLU A 82 -2.93 5.21 -14.99
C GLU A 82 -3.04 6.54 -15.74
N THR A 83 -3.83 6.55 -16.81
CA THR A 83 -4.00 7.69 -17.72
C THR A 83 -5.15 8.63 -17.31
N LYS A 84 -6.21 8.10 -16.70
CA LYS A 84 -7.40 8.87 -16.28
C LYS A 84 -7.46 8.95 -14.75
N ASN A 85 -7.19 10.13 -14.21
CA ASN A 85 -7.36 10.40 -12.78
C ASN A 85 -8.86 10.59 -12.44
N LEU A 86 -9.38 9.71 -11.58
CA LEU A 86 -10.77 9.64 -11.14
C LEU A 86 -11.02 10.28 -9.76
N ARG A 87 -10.06 11.06 -9.24
CA ARG A 87 -10.15 11.67 -7.90
C ARG A 87 -11.47 12.40 -7.65
N GLU A 88 -11.89 13.27 -8.57
CA GLU A 88 -13.11 14.08 -8.42
C GLU A 88 -14.39 13.24 -8.45
N GLU A 89 -14.34 12.07 -9.11
CA GLU A 89 -15.45 11.14 -9.23
C GLU A 89 -15.56 10.22 -7.99
N GLN A 90 -14.55 10.19 -7.11
CA GLN A 90 -14.40 9.19 -6.04
C GLN A 90 -14.07 9.80 -4.66
N PRO A 91 -14.92 10.69 -4.09
CA PRO A 91 -14.64 11.37 -2.82
C PRO A 91 -14.51 10.41 -1.62
N ASP A 92 -15.25 9.31 -1.61
CA ASP A 92 -15.19 8.31 -0.53
C ASP A 92 -13.85 7.56 -0.51
N LEU A 93 -13.31 7.24 -1.69
CA LEU A 93 -11.99 6.63 -1.80
C LEU A 93 -10.88 7.60 -1.35
N VAL A 94 -11.02 8.90 -1.63
CA VAL A 94 -10.09 9.91 -1.11
C VAL A 94 -10.07 9.90 0.42
N LYS A 95 -11.25 9.89 1.07
CA LYS A 95 -11.35 9.85 2.53
C LYS A 95 -10.77 8.55 3.11
N ASN A 96 -11.05 7.42 2.48
CA ASN A 96 -10.51 6.13 2.90
C ASN A 96 -8.98 6.07 2.75
N ALA A 97 -8.45 6.61 1.65
CA ALA A 97 -7.01 6.67 1.42
C ALA A 97 -6.28 7.53 2.45
N LEU A 98 -6.82 8.69 2.81
CA LEU A 98 -6.24 9.54 3.86
C LEU A 98 -6.14 8.81 5.20
N ARG A 99 -7.17 8.01 5.54
CA ARG A 99 -7.16 7.18 6.75
C ARG A 99 -6.07 6.09 6.67
N ILE A 100 -6.02 5.33 5.58
CA ILE A 100 -5.03 4.27 5.39
C ILE A 100 -3.61 4.83 5.40
N PHE A 101 -3.37 5.96 4.73
CA PHE A 101 -2.07 6.62 4.71
C PHE A 101 -1.57 7.04 6.10
N LYS A 102 -2.48 7.41 7.01
CA LYS A 102 -2.12 7.73 8.40
C LYS A 102 -1.88 6.47 9.23
N GLU A 103 -2.64 5.41 8.97
CA GLU A 103 -2.57 4.15 9.72
C GLU A 103 -1.35 3.30 9.35
N ALA A 104 -1.02 3.22 8.06
CA ALA A 104 0.03 2.34 7.54
C ALA A 104 1.42 2.98 7.50
N HIS A 105 1.51 4.30 7.69
CA HIS A 105 2.80 4.98 7.73
C HIS A 105 3.49 4.75 9.07
N GLU A 106 4.74 4.29 9.01
CA GLU A 106 5.64 4.20 10.16
C GLU A 106 6.84 5.13 9.92
N PRO A 107 7.10 6.10 10.82
CA PRO A 107 8.21 7.03 10.65
C PRO A 107 9.57 6.33 10.60
N SER A 108 10.40 6.69 9.62
CA SER A 108 11.78 6.19 9.58
C SER A 108 12.68 7.03 10.51
N PRO A 109 13.49 6.41 11.38
CA PRO A 109 14.47 7.15 12.17
C PRO A 109 15.58 7.78 11.31
N ILE A 110 15.80 7.25 10.10
CA ILE A 110 16.87 7.68 9.19
C ILE A 110 16.33 8.66 8.13
N TRP A 111 15.17 8.36 7.54
CA TRP A 111 14.62 9.14 6.43
C TRP A 111 13.32 9.84 6.81
N LYS A 112 13.42 11.12 7.16
CA LYS A 112 12.26 11.92 7.56
C LYS A 112 11.52 12.53 6.36
N MET A 113 10.20 12.46 6.36
CA MET A 113 9.36 13.21 5.44
C MET A 113 9.08 14.64 5.96
N ARG A 114 8.76 15.59 5.08
CA ARG A 114 8.56 16.99 5.50
C ARG A 114 7.35 17.19 6.40
N TRP A 115 6.32 16.37 6.24
CA TRP A 115 5.05 16.47 6.97
C TRP A 115 5.10 15.79 8.36
N GLU A 116 6.20 15.12 8.69
CA GLU A 116 6.46 14.52 10.01
C GLU A 116 7.13 15.51 10.99
N LYS A 117 7.44 16.73 10.53
CA LYS A 117 8.09 17.77 11.34
C LYS A 117 7.08 18.66 12.06
#